data_AF-A0A522PSF1-F1
#
_entry.id   AF-A0A522PSF1-F1
#
_cell.length_a   1.000
_cell.length_b   1.000
_cell.length_c   1.000
_cell.angle_alpha   90.00
_cell.angle_beta   90.00
_cell.angle_gamma   90.00
#
_symmetry.space_group_name_H-M   'P 1'
#
loop_
_entity.id
_entity.type
_entity.pdbx_description
1 polymer ?
#
loop_
_entity_poly.entity_id
_entity_poly.type
_entity_poly.pdbx_seq_one_letter_code
_entity_poly.pdbx_strand_id
1 'polypeptide(L)' 'MSSDDELREMDDAASEAYDELLQNIDRWNARDVVKWWANWYMKAGHKRLGRLLVQLSKEKDD' A
#
# COMPACT_ATOMS: atom_id res chain seq x y z
N MET A 1 18.84 13.59 -7.33
CA MET A 1 18.70 12.65 -6.21
C MET A 1 19.30 11.34 -6.66
N SER A 2 19.90 10.56 -5.75
CA SER A 2 20.43 9.24 -6.12
C SER A 2 19.25 8.28 -6.34
N SER A 3 19.36 7.33 -7.27
CA SER A 3 18.33 6.31 -7.49
C SER A 3 17.99 5.53 -6.21
N ASP A 4 18.95 5.39 -5.30
CA ASP A 4 18.76 4.71 -4.02
C ASP A 4 17.89 5.52 -3.03
N ASP A 5 17.93 6.86 -3.12
CA ASP A 5 17.07 7.71 -2.29
C ASP A 5 15.61 7.63 -2.77
N GLU A 6 15.38 7.64 -4.08
CA GLU A 6 14.04 7.47 -4.66
C GLU A 6 13.45 6.09 -4.31
N LEU A 7 14.26 5.03 -4.37
CA LEU A 7 13.80 3.70 -4.00
C LEU A 7 13.41 3.59 -2.53
N ARG A 8 14.18 4.23 -1.64
CA ARG A 8 13.91 4.29 -0.21
C ARG A 8 12.64 5.06 0.10
N GLU A 9 12.43 6.23 -0.52
CA GLU A 9 11.19 7.00 -0.37
C GLU A 9 9.95 6.20 -0.81
N MET A 10 10.07 5.41 -1.88
CA MET A 10 8.98 4.51 -2.32
C MET A 10 8.73 3.36 -1.32
N ASP A 11 9.77 2.83 -0.68
CA ASP A 11 9.65 1.77 0.34
C ASP A 11 9.03 2.33 1.64
N ASP A 12 9.41 3.53 2.05
CA ASP A 12 8.83 4.24 3.19
C ASP A 12 7.34 4.52 2.93
N ALA A 13 7.01 5.03 1.74
CA ALA A 13 5.62 5.25 1.33
C ALA A 13 4.80 3.95 1.27
N ALA A 14 5.41 2.82 0.93
CA ALA A 14 4.73 1.53 0.97
C ALA A 14 4.45 1.07 2.40
N SER A 15 5.36 1.33 3.33
CA SER A 15 5.18 1.04 4.75
C SER A 15 4.03 1.85 5.35
N GLU A 16 3.99 3.16 5.08
CA GLU A 16 2.88 4.02 5.51
C GLU A 16 1.53 3.57 4.91
N ALA A 17 1.52 3.21 3.62
CA ALA A 17 0.33 2.71 2.95
C ALA A 17 -0.19 1.41 3.59
N TYR A 18 0.72 0.53 4.03
CA TYR A 18 0.38 -0.72 4.70
C TYR A 18 -0.28 -0.48 6.06
N ASP A 19 0.29 0.41 6.87
CA ASP A 19 -0.27 0.76 8.19
C ASP A 19 -1.67 1.38 8.04
N GLU A 20 -1.87 2.29 7.09
CA GLU A 20 -3.18 2.88 6.80
C GLU A 20 -4.18 1.81 6.35
N LEU A 21 -3.75 0.90 5.48
CA LEU A 21 -4.59 -0.18 4.98
C LEU A 21 -5.02 -1.12 6.11
N LEU A 22 -4.09 -1.59 6.94
CA LEU A 22 -4.37 -2.47 8.08
C LEU A 22 -5.38 -1.87 9.05
N GLN A 23 -5.25 -0.58 9.37
CA GLN A 23 -6.13 0.09 10.32
C GLN A 23 -7.57 0.25 9.81
N ASN A 24 -7.77 0.20 8.49
CA ASN A 24 -9.04 0.58 7.88
C ASN A 24 -9.69 -0.50 7.00
N ILE A 25 -8.99 -1.58 6.63
CA ILE A 25 -9.44 -2.57 5.64
C ILE A 25 -10.81 -3.18 5.97
N ASP A 26 -11.12 -3.41 7.25
CA ASP A 26 -12.40 -4.00 7.68
C ASP A 26 -13.57 -3.00 7.69
N ARG A 27 -13.27 -1.70 7.57
CA ARG A 27 -14.25 -0.61 7.55
C ARG A 27 -14.44 -0.02 6.15
N TRP A 28 -13.43 -0.14 5.31
CA TRP A 28 -13.42 0.39 3.97
C TRP A 28 -14.32 -0.41 3.03
N ASN A 29 -15.11 0.32 2.25
CA ASN A 29 -15.75 -0.24 1.07
C ASN A 29 -14.80 -0.14 -0.14
N ALA A 30 -15.22 -0.73 -1.26
CA ALA A 30 -14.44 -0.72 -2.49
C ALA A 30 -14.03 0.69 -2.97
N ARG A 31 -14.85 1.73 -2.76
CA ARG A 31 -14.51 3.11 -3.15
C ARG A 31 -13.40 3.70 -2.29
N ASP A 32 -13.36 3.35 -1.01
CA ASP A 32 -12.30 3.80 -0.11
C ASP A 32 -10.97 3.14 -0.47
N VAL A 33 -10.97 1.85 -0.81
CA VAL A 33 -9.79 1.13 -1.32
C VAL A 33 -9.30 1.75 -2.63
N VAL A 34 -10.19 2.13 -3.55
CA VAL A 34 -9.81 2.80 -4.81
C VAL A 34 -9.13 4.15 -4.54
N LYS A 35 -9.63 4.93 -3.58
CA LYS A 35 -9.01 6.20 -3.18
C LYS A 35 -7.65 5.98 -2.54
N TRP A 36 -7.54 5.03 -1.62
CA TRP A 36 -6.27 4.63 -1.02
C TRP A 36 -5.26 4.24 -2.10
N TRP A 37 -5.66 3.39 -3.04
CA TRP A 37 -4.80 2.97 -4.15
C TRP A 37 -4.31 4.17 -4.98
N ALA A 38 -5.20 5.10 -5.34
CA ALA A 38 -4.84 6.28 -6.12
C ALA A 38 -3.85 7.19 -5.36
N ASN A 39 -4.05 7.38 -4.06
CA ASN A 39 -3.19 8.21 -3.22
C ASN A 39 -1.76 7.65 -3.10
N TRP A 40 -1.63 6.34 -2.94
CA TRP A 40 -0.35 5.68 -2.72
C TRP A 40 0.33 5.25 -4.01
N TYR A 41 -0.40 5.05 -5.10
CA TYR A 41 0.16 4.58 -6.38
C TYR A 41 1.24 5.51 -6.91
N MET A 42 1.05 6.83 -6.79
CA MET A 42 2.03 7.82 -7.24
C MET A 42 3.25 7.94 -6.33
N LYS A 43 3.21 7.37 -5.12
CA LYS A 43 4.28 7.42 -4.12
C LYS A 43 5.05 6.11 -4.04
N ALA A 44 4.35 5.01 -3.81
CA ALA A 44 4.93 3.68 -3.62
C ALA A 44 4.99 2.85 -4.92
N GLY A 45 4.15 3.17 -5.92
CA GLY A 45 4.06 2.42 -7.17
C GLY A 45 3.29 1.09 -7.08
N HIS A 46 2.72 0.65 -8.22
CA HIS A 46 1.82 -0.51 -8.27
C HIS A 46 2.41 -1.82 -7.74
N LYS A 47 3.71 -2.09 -7.97
CA LYS A 47 4.33 -3.37 -7.55
C LYS A 47 4.33 -3.53 -6.03
N ARG A 48 4.64 -2.45 -5.30
CA ARG A 48 4.71 -2.45 -3.84
C ARG A 48 3.32 -2.60 -3.24
N LEU A 49 2.36 -1.77 -3.69
CA LEU A 49 0.97 -1.85 -3.23
C LEU A 49 0.31 -3.20 -3.55
N GLY A 50 0.56 -3.76 -4.73
CA GLY A 50 0.06 -5.07 -5.09
C GLY A 50 0.56 -6.19 -4.16
N ARG A 51 1.82 -6.12 -3.71
CA ARG A 51 2.35 -7.07 -2.72
C ARG A 51 1.63 -6.97 -1.38
N LEU A 52 1.30 -5.77 -0.92
CA LEU A 52 0.56 -5.56 0.33
C LEU A 52 -0.83 -6.22 0.26
N LEU A 53 -1.56 -6.02 -0.84
CA LEU A 53 -2.88 -6.63 -1.01
C LEU A 53 -2.82 -8.17 -1.03
N VAL A 54 -1.83 -8.74 -1.71
CA VAL A 54 -1.62 -10.20 -1.76
C VAL A 54 -1.19 -10.76 -0.39
N GLN A 55 -0.43 -10.00 0.39
CA GLN A 55 -0.08 -10.39 1.75
C GLN A 55 -1.33 -10.46 2.62
N LEU A 56 -2.14 -9.40 2.63
CA LEU A 56 -3.37 -9.35 3.42
C LEU A 56 -4.40 -10.41 3.00
N SER A 57 -4.46 -10.77 1.71
CA SER A 57 -5.35 -11.84 1.27
C SER A 57 -4.96 -13.20 1.86
N LYS A 58 -3.67 -13.41 2.19
CA LYS A 58 -3.20 -14.66 2.82
C LYS A 58 -3.44 -14.67 4.32
N GLU A 59 -3.38 -13.51 4.98
CA GLU A 59 -3.57 -13.39 6.43
C GLU A 59 -5.03 -13.58 6.89
N LYS A 60 -6.01 -13.41 5.99
CA LYS A 60 -7.44 -13.64 6.29
C LYS A 60 -7.92 -15.09 6.12
N ASP A 61 -7.10 -15.97 5.56
CA ASP A 61 -7.46 -17.35 5.24
C ASP A 61 -6.99 -18.38 6.30
N ASP A 62 -6.33 -17.93 7.38
CA ASP A 62 -5.93 -18.73 8.57
C ASP A 62 -6.71 -18.30 9.84
#